data_AF-A0A2T1M166-F1
#
_entry.id   AF-A0A2T1M166-F1
#
_cell.length_a   1.000
_cell.length_b   1.000
_cell.length_c   1.000
_cell.angle_alpha   90.00
_cell.angle_beta   90.00
_cell.angle_gamma   90.00
#
_symmetry.space_group_name_H-M   'P 1'
#
loop_
_entity.id
_entity.type
_entity.pdbx_description
1 polymer ?
#
loop_
_entity_poly.entity_id
_entity_poly.type
_entity_poly.pdbx_seq_one_letter_code
_entity_poly.pdbx_strand_id
1 'polypeptide(L)'
;MARYICSYLAKAPLEELKPALGEVLKFCNFDIIYHTIDYIMARETPGKVLFSKLVTVEVLIDSTTATNQGIQVNLVVKNDELPLQNNNHCRQLFERLQQTLAQDHQWKLVANVPT
;
A
#
# COMPACT_ATOMS: atom_id res chain seq x y z
N MET A 1 7.29 -6.04 15.11
CA MET A 1 6.68 -5.95 13.79
C MET A 1 6.44 -4.49 13.50
N ALA A 2 7.15 -3.94 12.53
CA ALA A 2 6.93 -2.59 12.05
C ALA A 2 5.64 -2.57 11.23
N ARG A 3 4.83 -1.53 11.41
CA ARG A 3 3.55 -1.40 10.73
C ARG A 3 3.27 0.07 10.44
N TYR A 4 3.08 0.38 9.17
CA TYR A 4 2.77 1.72 8.69
C TYR A 4 1.42 1.69 8.00
N ILE A 5 0.58 2.70 8.28
CA ILE A 5 -0.77 2.77 7.74
C ILE A 5 -0.97 4.12 7.07
N CYS A 6 -1.48 4.10 5.85
CA CYS A 6 -1.94 5.31 5.17
C CYS A 6 -3.30 5.08 4.52
N SER A 7 -4.08 6.15 4.45
CA SER A 7 -5.42 6.16 3.86
C SER A 7 -5.45 7.18 2.74
N TYR A 8 -5.94 6.77 1.58
CA TYR A 8 -6.12 7.59 0.41
C TYR A 8 -7.59 7.60 -0.01
N LEU A 9 -7.96 8.67 -0.70
CA LEU A 9 -9.21 8.79 -1.43
C LEU A 9 -8.85 8.76 -2.92
N ALA A 10 -9.27 7.70 -3.59
CA ALA A 10 -9.03 7.52 -5.01
C ALA A 10 -10.20 8.06 -5.83
N LYS A 11 -9.91 8.93 -6.80
CA LYS A 11 -10.89 9.51 -7.73
C LYS A 11 -10.93 8.73 -9.03
N ALA A 12 -11.11 7.41 -8.94
CA ALA A 12 -11.24 6.52 -10.07
C ALA A 12 -12.44 5.57 -9.86
N PRO A 13 -13.07 5.08 -10.94
CA PRO A 13 -14.03 3.98 -10.84
C PRO A 13 -13.40 2.76 -10.17
N LEU A 14 -14.20 1.99 -9.42
CA LEU A 14 -13.73 0.78 -8.73
C LEU A 14 -13.06 -0.22 -9.68
N GLU A 15 -13.53 -0.27 -10.94
CA GLU A 15 -13.04 -1.14 -12.00
C GLU A 15 -11.60 -0.80 -12.43
N GLU A 16 -11.25 0.50 -12.42
CA GLU A 16 -9.92 1.02 -12.80
C GLU A 16 -8.96 1.04 -11.61
N LEU A 17 -9.50 1.15 -10.40
CA LEU A 17 -8.75 1.29 -9.16
C LEU A 17 -7.81 0.10 -8.90
N LYS A 18 -8.30 -1.12 -9.13
CA LYS A 18 -7.51 -2.34 -8.90
C LYS A 18 -6.35 -2.50 -9.88
N PRO A 19 -6.54 -2.39 -11.21
CA PRO A 19 -5.43 -2.34 -12.15
C PRO A 19 -4.39 -1.29 -11.75
N ALA A 20 -4.81 -0.07 -11.44
CA ALA A 20 -3.92 1.02 -11.04
C ALA A 20 -3.11 0.67 -9.77
N LEU A 21 -3.76 0.15 -8.73
CA LEU A 21 -3.07 -0.33 -7.53
C LEU A 21 -2.09 -1.45 -7.82
N GLY A 22 -2.47 -2.39 -8.70
CA GLY A 22 -1.60 -3.49 -9.10
C GLY A 22 -0.35 -3.00 -9.82
N GLU A 23 -0.45 -1.98 -10.66
CA GLU A 23 0.67 -1.35 -11.35
C GLU A 23 1.60 -0.62 -10.37
N VAL A 24 1.03 0.16 -9.44
CA VAL A 24 1.80 0.85 -8.38
C VAL A 24 2.58 -0.17 -7.54
N LEU A 25 1.92 -1.23 -7.09
CA LEU A 25 2.56 -2.29 -6.29
C LEU A 25 3.71 -2.95 -7.06
N LYS A 26 3.50 -3.32 -8.33
CA LYS A 26 4.55 -3.90 -9.18
C LYS A 26 5.71 -2.94 -9.40
N PHE A 27 5.44 -1.66 -9.65
CA PHE A 27 6.46 -0.62 -9.79
C PHE A 27 7.30 -0.46 -8.52
N CYS A 28 6.68 -0.63 -7.36
CA CYS A 28 7.35 -0.64 -6.06
C CYS A 28 8.01 -1.99 -5.68
N ASN A 29 8.15 -2.93 -6.62
CA ASN A 29 8.72 -4.27 -6.41
C ASN A 29 7.90 -5.16 -5.46
N PHE A 30 6.58 -5.10 -5.54
CA PHE A 30 5.68 -6.02 -4.86
C PHE A 30 4.99 -6.96 -5.86
N ASP A 31 5.01 -8.25 -5.53
CA ASP A 31 4.25 -9.29 -6.22
C ASP A 31 2.91 -9.49 -5.52
N ILE A 32 1.82 -9.44 -6.30
CA ILE A 32 0.47 -9.69 -5.79
C ILE A 32 0.34 -11.18 -5.50
N ILE A 33 0.11 -11.53 -4.24
CA ILE A 33 -0.04 -12.92 -3.78
C ILE A 33 -1.49 -13.34 -3.61
N TYR A 34 -2.38 -12.39 -3.38
CA TYR A 34 -3.81 -12.64 -3.22
C TYR A 34 -4.62 -11.37 -3.52
N HIS A 35 -5.82 -11.52 -4.08
CA HIS A 35 -6.74 -10.39 -4.29
C HIS A 35 -8.21 -10.84 -4.31
N THR A 36 -9.10 -9.98 -3.81
CA THR A 36 -10.57 -10.08 -3.88
C THR A 36 -11.15 -8.78 -4.44
N ILE A 37 -12.47 -8.58 -4.34
CA ILE A 37 -13.17 -7.36 -4.75
C ILE A 37 -12.69 -6.12 -3.98
N ASP A 38 -12.40 -6.28 -2.71
CA ASP A 38 -12.18 -5.24 -1.72
C ASP A 38 -10.81 -5.32 -1.05
N TYR A 39 -9.96 -6.26 -1.46
CA TYR A 39 -8.68 -6.53 -0.82
C TYR A 39 -7.60 -6.93 -1.82
N ILE A 40 -6.38 -6.43 -1.63
CA ILE A 40 -5.18 -6.87 -2.34
C ILE A 40 -4.08 -7.12 -1.32
N MET A 41 -3.44 -8.28 -1.39
CA MET A 41 -2.25 -8.60 -0.64
C MET A 41 -1.09 -8.76 -1.60
N ALA A 42 -0.03 -8.00 -1.35
CA ALA A 42 1.21 -8.08 -2.11
C ALA A 42 2.40 -8.24 -1.17
N ARG A 43 3.43 -8.93 -1.64
CA ARG A 43 4.67 -9.15 -0.90
C ARG A 43 5.84 -8.66 -1.75
N GLU A 44 6.82 -8.07 -1.09
CA GLU A 44 8.06 -7.65 -1.74
C GLU A 44 8.68 -8.81 -2.51
N THR A 45 9.11 -8.55 -3.75
CA THR A 45 9.78 -9.53 -4.59
C THR A 45 11.06 -10.01 -3.90
N PRO A 46 11.19 -11.33 -3.64
CA PRO A 46 12.38 -11.87 -2.99
C PRO A 46 13.66 -11.64 -3.80
N GLY A 47 14.82 -11.61 -3.13
CA GLY A 47 16.14 -11.58 -3.75
C GLY A 47 16.98 -10.33 -3.45
N LYS A 48 16.38 -9.27 -2.89
CA LYS A 48 17.10 -8.07 -2.44
C LYS A 48 17.33 -8.00 -0.93
N VAL A 49 16.50 -8.70 -0.15
CA VAL A 49 16.57 -8.73 1.32
C VAL A 49 16.39 -10.15 1.85
N LEU A 50 16.77 -10.35 3.11
CA LEU A 50 16.50 -11.60 3.82
C LEU A 50 14.99 -11.88 3.86
N PHE A 51 14.60 -13.15 3.82
CA PHE A 51 13.19 -13.55 3.80
C PHE A 51 12.40 -13.00 5.00
N SER A 52 13.04 -12.93 6.17
CA SER A 52 12.48 -12.34 7.40
C SER A 52 12.28 -10.82 7.34
N LYS A 53 12.79 -10.14 6.31
CA LYS A 53 12.64 -8.69 6.12
C LYS A 53 11.64 -8.33 5.04
N LEU A 54 11.11 -9.32 4.32
CA LEU A 54 10.18 -9.09 3.22
C LEU A 54 8.96 -8.33 3.72
N VAL A 55 8.69 -7.23 3.04
CA VAL A 55 7.55 -6.38 3.37
C VAL A 55 6.29 -6.95 2.73
N THR A 56 5.20 -6.97 3.50
CA THR A 56 3.86 -7.28 3.01
C THR A 56 3.02 -6.02 3.02
N VAL A 57 2.33 -5.77 1.91
CA VAL A 57 1.37 -4.68 1.75
C VAL A 57 -0.02 -5.30 1.66
N GLU A 58 -0.93 -4.80 2.49
CA GLU A 58 -2.34 -5.11 2.45
C GLU A 58 -3.10 -3.85 2.06
N VAL A 59 -3.85 -3.92 0.99
CA VAL A 59 -4.70 -2.84 0.49
C VAL A 59 -6.15 -3.22 0.75
N LEU A 60 -6.86 -2.37 1.48
CA LEU A 60 -8.29 -2.50 1.76
C LEU A 60 -9.02 -1.40 0.97
N ILE A 61 -9.92 -1.81 0.10
CA ILE A 61 -10.71 -0.94 -0.76
C ILE A 61 -12.14 -0.91 -0.22
N ASP A 62 -12.54 0.23 0.32
CA ASP A 62 -13.89 0.40 0.83
C ASP A 62 -14.83 0.81 -0.31
N SER A 63 -15.42 -0.19 -0.94
CA SER A 63 -16.42 0.00 -1.99
C SER A 63 -17.78 0.49 -1.46
N THR A 64 -18.03 0.35 -0.15
CA THR A 64 -19.30 0.78 0.48
C THR A 64 -19.36 2.29 0.70
N THR A 65 -18.21 2.94 0.79
CA THR A 65 -18.07 4.40 0.92
C THR A 65 -17.75 5.09 -0.40
N ALA A 66 -18.01 4.42 -1.54
CA ALA A 66 -17.93 5.02 -2.86
C ALA A 66 -18.92 6.19 -2.97
N THR A 67 -18.43 7.39 -2.70
CA THR A 67 -19.19 8.64 -2.77
C THR A 67 -18.70 9.48 -3.96
N ASN A 68 -19.38 10.58 -4.25
CA ASN A 68 -18.91 11.58 -5.23
C ASN A 68 -17.51 12.15 -4.91
N GLN A 69 -16.98 11.90 -3.70
CA GLN A 69 -15.66 12.36 -3.28
C GLN A 69 -14.53 11.39 -3.66
N GLY A 70 -14.86 10.13 -3.97
CA GLY A 70 -13.90 9.06 -4.30
C GLY A 70 -14.12 7.80 -3.47
N ILE A 71 -13.29 6.79 -3.71
CA ILE A 71 -13.27 5.51 -3.00
C ILE A 71 -12.16 5.55 -1.95
N GLN A 72 -12.46 5.20 -0.71
CA GLN A 72 -11.45 5.14 0.34
C GLN A 72 -10.60 3.86 0.19
N VAL A 73 -9.28 4.04 0.21
CA VAL A 73 -8.29 2.96 0.13
C VAL A 73 -7.36 3.06 1.32
N ASN A 74 -7.29 2.00 2.12
CA ASN A 74 -6.37 1.91 3.24
C ASN A 74 -5.24 0.95 2.90
N LEU A 75 -4.00 1.38 3.13
CA LEU A 75 -2.82 0.57 2.92
C LEU A 75 -2.16 0.29 4.26
N VAL A 76 -1.83 -0.97 4.49
CA VAL A 76 -1.11 -1.46 5.65
C VAL A 76 0.17 -2.11 5.16
N VAL A 77 1.31 -1.52 5.53
CA VAL A 77 2.63 -2.00 5.15
C VAL A 77 3.30 -2.55 6.41
N LYS A 78 3.69 -3.82 6.39
CA LYS A 78 4.21 -4.52 7.58
C LYS A 78 5.33 -5.50 7.26
N ASN A 79 6.25 -5.67 8.20
CA ASN A 79 7.23 -6.75 8.19
C ASN A 79 7.67 -7.14 9.61
N ASP A 80 8.46 -8.20 9.74
CA ASP A 80 8.90 -8.71 11.04
C ASP A 80 9.99 -7.86 11.73
N GLU A 81 10.38 -6.70 11.16
CA GLU A 81 11.34 -5.81 11.82
C GLU A 81 10.76 -5.14 13.08
N LEU A 82 11.64 -4.62 13.93
CA LEU A 82 11.25 -3.92 15.15
C LEU A 82 11.01 -2.43 14.85
N PRO A 83 9.85 -1.84 15.25
CA PRO A 83 9.50 -0.45 14.94
C PRO A 83 10.42 0.58 15.57
N LEU A 84 11.15 0.23 16.64
CA LEU A 84 12.09 1.11 17.35
C LEU A 84 13.30 1.55 16.50
N GLN A 85 13.54 0.93 15.34
CA GLN A 85 14.56 1.38 14.41
C GLN A 85 13.94 2.35 13.39
N ASN A 86 14.20 3.64 13.56
CA ASN A 86 13.68 4.70 12.66
C ASN A 86 14.13 4.55 11.19
N ASN A 87 15.23 3.84 10.95
CA ASN A 87 15.73 3.49 9.61
C ASN A 87 15.54 1.99 9.33
N ASN A 88 14.29 1.55 9.23
CA ASN A 88 13.96 0.16 8.88
C ASN A 88 13.50 0.06 7.42
N HIS A 89 13.67 -1.13 6.83
CA HIS A 89 13.36 -1.40 5.42
C HIS A 89 11.87 -1.22 5.13
N CYS A 90 11.02 -1.60 6.09
CA CYS A 90 9.57 -1.41 5.98
C CYS A 90 9.17 0.05 5.78
N ARG A 91 9.81 0.96 6.52
CA ARG A 91 9.57 2.40 6.43
C ARG A 91 10.03 2.95 5.09
N GLN A 92 11.21 2.55 4.61
CA GLN A 92 11.73 3.00 3.32
C GLN A 92 10.80 2.61 2.16
N LEU A 93 10.29 1.37 2.18
CA LEU A 93 9.33 0.91 1.19
C LEU A 93 7.96 1.60 1.33
N PHE A 94 7.52 1.85 2.57
CA PHE A 94 6.31 2.64 2.82
C PHE A 94 6.42 4.05 2.25
N GLU A 95 7.50 4.77 2.53
CA GLU A 95 7.75 6.11 2.02
C GLU A 95 7.83 6.14 0.49
N ARG A 96 8.50 5.15 -0.13
CA ARG A 96 8.53 5.00 -1.59
C ARG A 96 7.15 4.80 -2.18
N LEU A 97 6.32 3.95 -1.57
CA LEU A 97 4.97 3.68 -2.02
C LEU A 97 4.07 4.93 -1.89
N GLN A 98 4.22 5.68 -0.80
CA GLN A 98 3.53 6.95 -0.63
C GLN A 98 3.92 7.98 -1.69
N GLN A 99 5.22 8.08 -2.02
CA GLN A 99 5.71 8.97 -3.07
C GLN A 99 5.16 8.60 -4.45
N THR A 100 5.13 7.31 -4.79
CA THR A 100 4.55 6.84 -6.06
C THR A 100 3.06 7.17 -6.16
N LEU A 101 2.29 6.93 -5.10
CA LEU A 101 0.86 7.29 -5.08
C LEU A 101 0.65 8.81 -5.14
N ALA A 102 1.50 9.61 -4.50
CA ALA A 102 1.38 11.07 -4.49
C ALA A 102 1.71 11.73 -5.85
N GLN A 103 2.43 11.04 -6.73
CA GLN A 103 2.71 11.53 -8.09
C GLN A 103 1.51 11.38 -9.03
N ASP A 104 0.55 10.53 -8.68
CA ASP A 104 -0.67 10.30 -9.44
C ASP A 104 -1.82 11.15 -8.87
N HIS A 105 -2.37 12.04 -9.70
CA HIS A 105 -3.41 13.00 -9.35
C HIS A 105 -4.75 12.33 -8.97
N GLN A 106 -4.89 11.03 -9.26
CA GLN A 106 -6.06 10.25 -8.88
C GLN A 106 -6.11 9.98 -7.37
N TRP A 107 -4.99 10.14 -6.64
CA TRP A 107 -4.88 9.79 -5.22
C TRP A 107 -4.77 11.03 -4.33
N LYS A 108 -5.67 11.14 -3.36
CA LYS A 108 -5.60 12.17 -2.33
C LYS A 108 -5.33 11.53 -0.97
N LEU A 109 -4.22 11.86 -0.33
CA LEU A 109 -3.92 11.40 1.03
C LEU A 109 -4.96 11.97 2.02
N VAL A 110 -5.54 11.10 2.84
CA VAL A 110 -6.55 11.44 3.86
C VAL A 110 -5.99 11.31 5.27
N ALA A 111 -5.20 10.27 5.52
CA ALA A 111 -4.55 10.04 6.80
C ALA A 111 -3.22 9.31 6.62
N ASN A 112 -2.26 9.60 7.48
CA ASN A 112 -0.99 8.89 7.57
C ASN A 112 -0.66 8.70 9.04
N VAL A 113 -0.57 7.45 9.49
CA VAL A 113 -0.23 7.12 10.87
C VAL A 113 1.03 6.26 10.85
N PRO A 114 2.21 6.86 11.14
CA PRO A 114 3.41 6.09 11.43
C PRO A 114 3.30 5.54 12.85
N THR A 115 3.18 4.22 12.99
CA THR A 115 3.22 3.50 14.28
C THR A 115 4.52 2.72 14.46
#